data_AF-A0A3M0NNA1-F1
#
_entry.id   AF-A0A3M0NNA1-F1
#
_cell.length_a   1.000
_cell.length_b   1.000
_cell.length_c   1.000
_cell.angle_alpha   90.00
_cell.angle_beta   90.00
_cell.angle_gamma   90.00
#
_symmetry.space_group_name_H-M   'P 1'
#
loop_
_entity.id
_entity.type
_entity.pdbx_description
1 polymer ?
#
loop_
_entity_poly.entity_id
_entity_poly.type
_entity_poly.pdbx_seq_one_letter_code
_entity_poly.pdbx_strand_id
1 'polypeptide(L)'
;MSKKLTTALATSDTSAPYEWHHIDGGDWLFGVYGTKVQSTYKHSSRNHTAAAKNANGDGRRDYARAGSTAFSKVNVAIKGNKFRG
;
A
#
# COMPACT_ATOMS: atom_id res chain seq x y z
N MET A 1 -3.06 11.37 -25.07
CA MET A 1 -2.37 11.50 -23.76
C MET A 1 -2.62 10.23 -22.95
N SER A 2 -1.62 9.36 -22.82
CA SER A 2 -1.71 8.16 -21.97
C SER A 2 -1.68 8.60 -20.50
N LYS A 3 -2.77 8.37 -19.76
CA LYS A 3 -2.81 8.64 -18.32
C LYS A 3 -1.84 7.67 -17.63
N LYS A 4 -0.69 8.20 -17.19
CA LYS A 4 0.28 7.43 -16.40
C LYS A 4 -0.39 7.15 -15.05
N LEU A 5 -0.85 5.92 -14.84
CA LEU A 5 -1.47 5.49 -13.59
C LEU A 5 -0.34 5.22 -12.58
N THR A 6 -0.24 6.03 -11.53
CA THR A 6 0.78 5.81 -10.50
C THR A 6 0.30 4.74 -9.53
N THR A 7 1.11 3.69 -9.37
CA THR A 7 0.82 2.58 -8.45
C THR A 7 1.69 2.71 -7.20
N ALA A 8 1.03 2.70 -6.04
CA ALA A 8 1.67 2.70 -4.73
C ALA A 8 1.72 1.26 -4.17
N LEU A 9 2.92 0.75 -3.87
CA LEU A 9 3.14 -0.65 -3.49
C LEU A 9 3.81 -0.82 -2.12
N ALA A 10 3.09 -1.35 -1.14
CA ALA A 10 3.69 -1.69 0.16
C ALA A 10 4.31 -3.10 0.09
N THR A 11 5.60 -3.23 0.44
CA THR A 11 6.32 -4.51 0.59
C THR A 11 6.65 -4.76 2.06
N SER A 12 6.39 -5.96 2.56
CA SER A 12 6.75 -6.36 3.92
C SER A 12 8.25 -6.69 4.02
N ASP A 13 9.10 -5.68 4.01
CA ASP A 13 10.40 -5.78 4.68
C ASP A 13 10.22 -5.24 6.09
N THR A 14 10.76 -5.97 7.05
CA THR A 14 10.44 -5.92 8.48
C THR A 14 10.24 -4.51 9.08
N SER A 15 9.13 -4.32 9.78
CA SER A 15 8.92 -3.37 10.90
C SER A 15 8.56 -1.89 10.65
N ALA A 16 8.32 -1.42 9.42
CA ALA A 16 7.87 -0.03 9.25
C ALA A 16 6.43 0.17 9.82
N PRO A 17 6.23 1.01 10.86
CA PRO A 17 4.90 1.39 11.31
C PRO A 17 4.17 2.15 10.18
N TYR A 18 2.85 2.30 10.31
CA TYR A 18 2.10 3.10 9.34
C TYR A 18 2.58 4.56 9.37
N GLU A 19 3.27 4.97 8.31
CA GLU A 19 3.75 6.33 8.11
C GLU A 19 3.25 6.91 6.78
N TRP A 20 2.98 8.22 6.80
CA TRP A 20 2.61 8.97 5.61
C TRP A 20 3.86 9.47 4.90
N HIS A 21 3.95 9.18 3.61
CA HIS A 21 5.03 9.61 2.74
C HIS A 21 4.47 10.41 1.58
N HIS A 22 5.08 11.57 1.29
CA HIS A 22 4.73 12.34 0.12
C HIS A 22 5.51 11.82 -1.09
N ILE A 23 4.81 11.23 -2.07
CA ILE A 23 5.40 10.51 -3.21
C ILE A 23 4.61 10.82 -4.49
N ASP A 24 5.31 11.16 -5.58
CA ASP A 24 4.73 11.47 -6.90
C ASP A 24 3.58 12.51 -6.86
N GLY A 25 3.67 13.49 -5.94
CA GLY A 25 2.65 14.54 -5.78
C GLY A 25 1.36 14.08 -5.09
N GLY A 26 1.36 12.88 -4.50
CA GLY A 26 0.31 12.37 -3.64
C GLY A 26 0.84 11.97 -2.26
N ASP A 27 -0.08 11.61 -1.37
CA ASP A 27 0.25 11.15 -0.02
C ASP A 27 -0.04 9.66 0.08
N TRP A 28 0.99 8.91 0.46
CA TRP A 28 0.96 7.47 0.54
C TRP A 28 1.24 7.00 1.96
N LEU A 29 0.24 6.40 2.60
CA LEU A 29 0.38 5.67 3.85
C LEU A 29 0.66 4.20 3.54
N PHE A 30 1.78 3.68 4.03
CA PHE A 30 2.03 2.25 4.00
C PHE A 30 2.73 1.79 5.27
N GLY A 31 2.71 0.48 5.50
CA GLY A 31 3.36 -0.12 6.65
C GLY A 31 2.71 -1.42 7.08
N VAL A 32 3.13 -1.89 8.25
CA VAL A 32 2.61 -3.09 8.89
C VAL A 32 2.06 -2.72 10.26
N TYR A 33 0.82 -3.13 10.57
CA TYR A 33 0.26 -3.03 11.91
C TYR A 33 -0.32 -4.36 12.35
N GLY A 34 0.31 -4.96 13.36
CA GLY A 34 0.02 -6.32 13.81
C GLY A 34 0.17 -7.31 12.67
N THR A 35 -0.95 -7.90 12.24
CA THR A 35 -1.01 -8.93 11.19
C THR A 35 -1.52 -8.39 9.85
N LYS A 36 -1.44 -7.08 9.61
CA LYS A 36 -1.94 -6.46 8.37
C LYS A 36 -0.87 -5.59 7.72
N VAL A 37 -0.70 -5.79 6.41
CA VAL A 37 -0.01 -4.84 5.53
C VAL A 37 -1.06 -4.01 4.83
N GLN A 38 -0.86 -2.69 4.79
CA GLN A 38 -1.78 -1.77 4.14
C GLN A 38 -1.03 -0.82 3.21
N SER A 39 -1.73 -0.38 2.18
CA SER A 39 -1.35 0.69 1.28
C SER A 39 -2.56 1.59 1.06
N THR A 40 -2.45 2.86 1.45
CA THR A 40 -3.48 3.89 1.23
C THR A 40 -2.85 5.03 0.46
N TYR A 41 -3.31 5.28 -0.75
CA TYR A 41 -2.75 6.33 -1.60
C TYR A 41 -3.80 7.37 -1.95
N LYS A 42 -3.43 8.65 -1.81
CA LYS A 42 -4.25 9.81 -2.12
C LYS A 42 -3.54 10.64 -3.17
N HIS A 43 -4.24 10.96 -4.25
CA HIS A 43 -3.69 11.86 -5.27
C HIS A 43 -4.79 12.76 -5.84
N SER A 44 -4.57 14.08 -5.75
CA SER A 44 -5.58 15.09 -6.12
C SER A 44 -5.78 15.26 -7.64
N SER A 45 -4.73 15.08 -8.44
CA SER A 45 -4.74 15.45 -9.86
C SER A 45 -4.68 14.27 -10.83
N ARG A 46 -4.35 13.06 -10.37
CA ARG A 46 -4.18 11.87 -11.23
C ARG A 46 -4.95 10.67 -10.71
N ASN A 47 -5.43 9.85 -11.64
CA ASN A 47 -5.91 8.51 -11.32
C ASN A 47 -4.74 7.67 -10.79
N HIS A 48 -5.02 6.86 -9.78
CA HIS A 48 -3.99 6.17 -9.03
C HIS A 48 -4.50 4.84 -8.50
N THR A 49 -3.58 3.99 -8.07
CA THR A 49 -3.87 2.68 -7.50
C THR A 49 -3.09 2.43 -6.23
N ALA A 50 -3.67 1.63 -5.35
CA ALA A 50 -3.01 1.10 -4.17
C ALA A 50 -2.95 -0.43 -4.27
N ALA A 51 -1.78 -0.99 -3.97
CA ALA A 51 -1.57 -2.42 -3.82
C ALA A 51 -0.77 -2.69 -2.54
N ALA A 52 -1.31 -3.53 -1.66
CA ALA A 52 -0.57 -4.08 -0.53
C ALA A 52 -0.07 -5.47 -0.92
N LYS A 53 1.21 -5.76 -0.67
CA LYS A 53 1.80 -7.08 -0.91
C LYS A 53 2.61 -7.52 0.30
N ASN A 54 2.60 -8.81 0.57
CA ASN A 54 3.49 -9.42 1.56
C ASN A 54 3.97 -10.80 1.08
N ALA A 55 4.82 -11.43 1.87
CA ALA A 55 5.37 -12.76 1.56
C ALA A 55 4.30 -13.87 1.39
N ASN A 56 3.06 -13.64 1.83
CA ASN A 56 1.96 -14.59 1.79
C ASN A 56 0.94 -14.31 0.69
N GLY A 57 1.09 -13.22 -0.06
CA GLY A 57 0.25 -12.89 -1.20
C GLY A 57 -0.04 -11.39 -1.38
N ASP A 58 -0.94 -11.15 -2.32
CA ASP A 58 -1.35 -9.81 -2.74
C ASP A 58 -2.71 -9.45 -2.14
N GLY A 59 -2.82 -8.23 -1.64
CA GLY A 59 -4.10 -7.60 -1.35
C GLY A 59 -4.84 -7.25 -2.63
N ARG A 60 -6.16 -7.08 -2.54
CA ARG A 60 -6.94 -6.57 -3.67
C ARG A 60 -6.39 -5.22 -4.11
N ARG A 61 -5.99 -5.11 -5.38
CA ARG A 61 -5.60 -3.83 -5.97
C ARG A 61 -6.84 -2.94 -6.08
N ASP A 62 -6.70 -1.72 -5.60
CA ASP A 62 -7.77 -0.72 -5.66
C ASP A 62 -7.41 0.41 -6.62
N TYR A 63 -8.39 0.86 -7.38
CA TYR A 63 -8.26 1.87 -8.43
C TYR A 63 -9.12 3.07 -8.07
N ALA A 64 -8.48 4.23 -7.92
CA ALA A 64 -9.14 5.48 -7.57
C ALA A 64 -8.96 6.53 -8.66
N ARG A 65 -9.99 7.37 -8.82
CA ARG A 65 -9.91 8.57 -9.64
C ARG A 65 -9.15 9.67 -8.89
N ALA A 66 -8.66 10.66 -9.64
CA ALA A 66 -8.12 11.88 -9.07
C ALA A 66 -9.08 12.48 -8.01
N GLY A 67 -8.55 12.89 -6.86
CA GLY A 67 -9.31 13.42 -5.73
C GLY A 67 -9.97 12.37 -4.83
N SER A 68 -9.89 11.08 -5.17
CA SER A 68 -10.35 9.98 -4.31
C SER A 68 -9.17 9.31 -3.58
N THR A 69 -9.47 8.37 -2.68
CA THR A 69 -8.46 7.56 -1.98
C THR A 69 -8.49 6.13 -2.52
N ALA A 70 -7.34 5.57 -2.88
CA ALA A 70 -7.17 4.14 -3.14
C ALA A 70 -6.74 3.41 -1.87
N PHE A 71 -7.31 2.24 -1.61
CA PHE A 71 -7.04 1.47 -0.39
C PHE A 71 -6.85 -0.03 -0.68
N SER A 72 -5.76 -0.60 -0.20
CA SER A 72 -5.48 -2.03 -0.27
C SER A 72 -4.93 -2.56 1.05
N LYS A 73 -5.34 -3.78 1.41
CA LYS A 73 -4.84 -4.49 2.59
C LYS A 73 -4.66 -5.97 2.29
N VAL A 74 -3.67 -6.57 2.94
CA VAL A 74 -3.46 -8.02 2.97
C VAL A 74 -3.08 -8.45 4.38
N ASN A 75 -3.64 -9.57 4.83
CA ASN A 75 -3.24 -10.15 6.09
C ASN A 75 -1.84 -10.75 5.93
N VAL A 76 -0.93 -10.44 6.87
CA VAL A 76 0.26 -11.25 7.09
C VAL A 76 -0.25 -12.58 7.62
N ALA A 77 -0.15 -13.65 6.83
CA ALA A 77 -0.42 -14.97 7.36
C ALA A 77 0.59 -15.21 8.50
N ILE A 78 0.09 -15.51 9.70
CA ILE A 78 0.90 -15.85 10.87
C ILE A 78 1.66 -17.19 10.64
N LYS A 79 1.42 -17.88 9.52
CA LYS A 79 2.07 -19.16 9.22
C LYS A 79 3.45 -18.92 8.61
N GLY A 80 4.44 -18.75 9.48
CA GLY A 80 5.86 -18.77 9.09
C GLY A 80 6.62 -17.47 9.26
N ASN A 81 5.99 -16.38 9.72
CA ASN A 81 6.74 -15.23 10.23
C ASN A 81 7.46 -15.66 11.52
N LYS A 82 8.66 -16.22 11.38
CA LYS A 82 9.65 -16.12 12.44
C LYS A 82 9.90 -14.62 12.60
N PHE A 83 9.26 -14.00 13.60
CA PHE A 83 9.80 -12.79 14.21
C PHE A 83 11.20 -13.18 14.66
N ARG A 84 12.21 -12.88 13.84
CA ARG A 84 13.59 -12.94 14.29
C ARG A 84 13.75 -11.66 15.11
N GLY A 85 13.59 -11.83 16.43
CA GLY A 85 14.11 -10.87 17.39
C GLY A 85 15.63 -10.78 17.29
#